data_AF-A0A958L908-F1
#
_entry.id   AF-A0A958L908-F1
#
_cell.length_a   1.000
_cell.length_b   1.000
_cell.length_c   1.000
_cell.angle_alpha   90.00
_cell.angle_beta   90.00
_cell.angle_gamma   90.00
#
_symmetry.space_group_name_H-M   'P 1'
#
loop_
_entity.id
_entity.type
_entity.pdbx_description
1 polymer ?
#
loop_
_entity_poly.entity_id
_entity_poly.type
_entity_poly.pdbx_seq_one_letter_code
_entity_poly.pdbx_strand_id
1 'polypeptide(L)'
;GDVLVAFPSSGFHSNGYSLLRKVFADDLESWQEELLKPTRLYHSLIADLRKNIEIHALAHITGGGMDNILRVLPEGHAVELQAWRLPNPFLEVKKRAEMSWPSLLTTLNCGVGLVMYLKSAEFAKLTHLCQQKNYEFWPLGKVVKAPQKVWQLNFSEMEELQK
;
A
#
# COMPACT_ATOMS: atom_id res chain seq x y z
N GLY A 1 13.87 -11.13 6.70
CA GLY A 1 13.32 -12.39 7.25
C GLY A 1 11.81 -12.32 7.20
N ASP A 2 11.26 -11.23 7.72
CA ASP A 2 9.84 -10.93 7.60
C ASP A 2 9.40 -10.74 6.16
N VAL A 3 8.14 -11.11 5.92
CA VAL A 3 7.39 -10.79 4.71
C VAL A 3 6.46 -9.61 4.99
N LEU A 4 6.19 -8.84 3.95
CA LEU A 4 5.24 -7.74 3.97
C LEU A 4 3.95 -8.20 3.28
N VAL A 5 2.83 -7.88 3.89
CA VAL A 5 1.50 -8.13 3.35
C VAL A 5 0.75 -6.81 3.26
N ALA A 6 0.19 -6.53 2.09
CA ALA A 6 -0.65 -5.36 1.85
C ALA A 6 -2.12 -5.70 2.03
N PHE A 7 -2.86 -4.75 2.59
CA PHE A 7 -4.31 -4.73 2.61
C PHE A 7 -4.81 -3.54 1.78
N PRO A 8 -5.86 -3.72 0.98
CA PRO A 8 -6.30 -2.71 0.02
C PRO A 8 -6.79 -1.44 0.73
N SER A 9 -6.47 -0.29 0.15
CA SER A 9 -7.21 0.96 0.42
C SER A 9 -8.58 0.90 -0.24
N SER A 10 -9.51 1.76 0.18
CA SER A 10 -10.77 1.94 -0.54
C SER A 10 -10.60 2.85 -1.75
N GLY A 11 -9.62 3.75 -1.70
CA GLY A 11 -9.33 4.78 -2.71
C GLY A 11 -8.21 5.67 -2.20
N PHE A 12 -8.24 6.96 -2.49
CA PHE A 12 -7.22 7.93 -2.02
C PHE A 12 -7.18 8.12 -0.49
N HIS A 13 -8.19 7.61 0.23
CA HIS A 13 -8.40 7.86 1.66
C HIS A 13 -8.51 9.36 1.92
N SER A 14 -7.74 9.91 2.87
CA SER A 14 -7.78 11.32 3.28
C SER A 14 -6.49 12.09 2.97
N ASN A 15 -5.65 11.61 2.04
CA ASN A 15 -4.35 12.21 1.72
C ASN A 15 -4.24 12.57 0.22
N GLY A 16 -3.40 13.57 -0.09
CA GLY A 16 -3.14 13.97 -1.48
C GLY A 16 -4.17 14.90 -2.14
N TYR A 17 -5.22 15.33 -1.43
CA TYR A 17 -6.31 16.13 -2.02
C TYR A 17 -5.91 17.49 -2.59
N SER A 18 -4.77 18.06 -2.18
CA SER A 18 -4.23 19.25 -2.85
C SER A 18 -3.76 18.97 -4.28
N LEU A 19 -3.26 17.77 -4.55
CA LEU A 19 -2.94 17.31 -5.90
C LEU A 19 -4.21 16.89 -6.65
N LEU A 20 -5.06 16.07 -6.02
CA LEU A 20 -6.26 15.51 -6.67
C LEU A 20 -7.20 16.62 -7.17
N ARG A 21 -7.40 17.69 -6.37
CA ARG A 21 -8.21 18.84 -6.80
C ARG A 21 -7.67 19.57 -8.03
N LYS A 22 -6.35 19.54 -8.26
CA LYS A 22 -5.73 20.13 -9.46
C LYS A 22 -5.87 19.19 -10.66
N VAL A 23 -5.68 17.89 -10.44
CA VAL A 23 -5.71 16.85 -11.48
C VAL A 23 -7.11 16.65 -12.08
N PHE A 24 -8.14 16.73 -11.24
CA PHE A 24 -9.54 16.51 -11.63
C PHE A 24 -10.34 17.81 -11.65
N ALA A 25 -9.67 18.96 -11.84
CA ALA A 25 -10.33 20.27 -11.80
C ALA A 25 -11.40 20.41 -12.89
N ASP A 26 -11.12 19.90 -14.09
CA ASP A 26 -11.96 20.07 -15.28
C ASP A 26 -13.13 19.09 -15.37
N ASP A 27 -13.11 17.99 -14.60
CA ASP A 27 -14.12 16.92 -14.63
C ASP A 27 -14.47 16.39 -13.23
N LEU A 28 -14.41 17.27 -12.22
CA LEU A 28 -14.58 16.93 -10.80
C LEU A 28 -15.86 16.12 -10.52
N GLU A 29 -16.98 16.46 -11.19
CA GLU A 29 -18.27 15.77 -11.04
C GLU A 29 -18.15 14.29 -11.45
N SER A 30 -17.45 13.98 -12.54
CA SER A 30 -17.24 12.62 -13.03
C SER A 30 -16.39 11.76 -12.08
N TRP A 31 -15.55 12.40 -11.26
CA TRP A 31 -14.66 11.73 -10.31
C TRP A 31 -15.15 11.82 -8.86
N GLN A 32 -16.30 12.43 -8.61
CA GLN A 32 -16.79 12.73 -7.26
C GLN A 32 -16.91 11.46 -6.41
N GLU A 33 -17.44 10.37 -6.95
CA GLU A 33 -17.60 9.11 -6.20
C GLU A 33 -16.26 8.51 -5.78
N GLU A 34 -15.26 8.51 -6.66
CA GLU A 34 -13.92 7.99 -6.35
C GLU A 34 -13.17 8.91 -5.38
N LEU A 35 -13.36 10.23 -5.51
CA LEU A 35 -12.73 11.23 -4.65
C LEU A 35 -13.38 11.34 -3.27
N LEU A 36 -14.66 11.01 -3.11
CA LEU A 36 -15.36 11.06 -1.83
C LEU A 36 -15.49 9.69 -1.16
N LYS A 37 -14.94 8.63 -1.77
CA LYS A 37 -14.98 7.28 -1.21
C LYS A 37 -14.36 7.28 0.19
N PRO A 38 -15.10 6.83 1.23
CA PRO A 38 -14.64 6.94 2.61
C PRO A 38 -13.39 6.09 2.87
N THR A 39 -12.54 6.56 3.77
CA THR A 39 -11.36 5.82 4.22
C THR A 39 -11.74 4.47 4.80
N ARG A 40 -11.11 3.40 4.31
CA ARG A 40 -11.28 2.05 4.84
C ARG A 40 -10.79 1.99 6.29
N LEU A 41 -11.62 1.41 7.18
CA LEU A 41 -11.26 1.18 8.57
C LEU A 41 -10.68 -0.22 8.75
N TYR A 42 -9.48 -0.30 9.33
CA TYR A 42 -8.76 -1.58 9.56
C TYR A 42 -8.91 -2.14 10.98
N HIS A 43 -9.75 -1.52 11.83
CA HIS A 43 -9.90 -1.92 13.23
C HIS A 43 -10.27 -3.40 13.39
N SER A 44 -11.37 -3.83 12.76
CA SER A 44 -11.87 -5.21 12.90
C SER A 44 -10.89 -6.23 12.32
N LEU A 45 -10.28 -5.90 11.18
CA LEU A 45 -9.21 -6.69 10.58
C LEU A 45 -8.08 -6.93 11.59
N ILE A 46 -7.50 -5.86 12.15
CA ILE A 46 -6.39 -5.98 13.08
C ILE A 46 -6.80 -6.67 14.38
N ALA A 47 -8.02 -6.41 14.87
CA ALA A 47 -8.55 -7.08 16.06
C ALA A 47 -8.69 -8.60 15.88
N ASP A 48 -9.06 -9.07 14.69
CA ASP A 48 -9.14 -10.48 14.35
C ASP A 48 -7.76 -11.11 14.13
N LEU A 49 -6.87 -10.43 13.40
CA LEU A 49 -5.54 -10.94 13.07
C LEU A 49 -4.64 -11.07 14.30
N ARG A 50 -4.58 -10.04 15.16
CA ARG A 50 -3.66 -10.01 16.31
C ARG A 50 -3.91 -11.09 17.37
N LYS A 51 -5.09 -11.71 17.36
CA LYS A 51 -5.44 -12.83 18.26
C LYS A 51 -4.76 -14.14 17.85
N ASN A 52 -4.42 -14.25 16.56
CA ASN A 52 -4.02 -15.50 15.94
C ASN A 52 -2.67 -15.41 15.25
N ILE A 53 -2.24 -14.22 14.82
CA ILE A 53 -1.01 -14.01 14.06
C ILE A 53 -0.02 -13.22 14.92
N GLU A 54 1.23 -13.68 14.96
CA GLU A 54 2.33 -12.90 15.53
C GLU A 54 2.68 -11.76 14.56
N ILE A 55 2.14 -10.57 14.83
CA ILE A 55 2.39 -9.37 14.03
C ILE A 55 3.61 -8.65 14.61
N HIS A 56 4.64 -8.43 13.79
CA HIS A 56 5.82 -7.70 14.21
C HIS A 56 5.63 -6.19 14.10
N ALA A 57 5.00 -5.72 13.02
CA ALA A 57 4.75 -4.32 12.79
C ALA A 57 3.57 -4.09 11.85
N LEU A 58 3.00 -2.88 11.93
CA LEU A 58 1.96 -2.38 11.05
C LEU A 58 2.35 -0.97 10.58
N ALA A 59 2.22 -0.72 9.28
CA ALA A 59 2.42 0.60 8.68
C ALA A 59 1.12 1.03 7.98
N HIS A 60 0.48 2.08 8.48
CA HIS A 60 -0.67 2.69 7.81
C HIS A 60 -0.16 3.60 6.69
N ILE A 61 -0.61 3.34 5.47
CA ILE A 61 -0.20 4.09 4.30
C ILE A 61 -1.05 5.35 4.19
N THR A 62 -0.43 6.49 4.50
CA THR A 62 -1.08 7.81 4.53
C THR A 62 -0.29 8.80 3.66
N GLY A 63 -0.19 10.07 4.05
CA GLY A 63 0.74 11.01 3.41
C GLY A 63 2.17 10.48 3.44
N GLY A 64 2.89 10.63 2.33
CA GLY A 64 4.21 10.01 2.13
C GLY A 64 4.17 8.61 1.49
N GLY A 65 2.97 8.06 1.24
CA GLY A 65 2.80 6.80 0.51
C GLY A 65 3.64 5.65 1.09
N MET A 66 4.43 4.99 0.25
CA MET A 66 5.25 3.84 0.63
C MET A 66 6.35 4.17 1.64
N ASP A 67 6.79 5.42 1.80
CA ASP A 67 7.79 5.77 2.83
C ASP A 67 7.29 5.49 4.25
N ASN A 68 5.97 5.39 4.45
CA ASN A 68 5.39 4.98 5.72
C ASN A 68 5.90 3.61 6.20
N ILE A 69 6.25 2.70 5.29
CA ILE A 69 6.73 1.35 5.64
C ILE A 69 8.12 1.38 6.27
N LEU A 70 8.93 2.42 5.99
CA LEU A 70 10.27 2.57 6.56
C LEU A 70 10.26 3.03 8.02
N ARG A 71 9.16 3.65 8.48
CA ARG A 71 9.04 4.21 9.84
C ARG A 71 9.08 3.16 10.94
N VAL A 72 8.63 1.94 10.62
CA VAL A 72 8.63 0.79 11.53
C VAL A 72 9.82 -0.14 11.31
N LEU A 73 10.59 0.08 10.25
CA LEU A 73 11.72 -0.75 9.89
C LEU A 73 12.92 -0.41 10.80
N PRO A 74 13.63 -1.40 11.38
CA PRO A 74 14.84 -1.16 12.16
C PRO A 74 16.04 -0.80 11.26
N GLU A 75 17.07 -0.19 11.83
CA GLU A 75 18.33 0.10 11.11
C GLU A 75 18.98 -1.20 10.61
N GLY A 76 19.79 -1.10 9.56
CA GLY A 76 20.45 -2.26 8.95
C GLY A 76 19.53 -3.13 8.09
N HIS A 77 18.34 -2.64 7.73
CA HIS A 77 17.36 -3.35 6.92
C HIS A 77 16.77 -2.46 5.82
N ALA A 78 16.38 -3.11 4.71
CA ALA A 78 15.62 -2.52 3.62
C ALA A 78 14.40 -3.40 3.30
N VAL A 79 13.51 -2.88 2.46
CA VAL A 79 12.35 -3.60 1.93
C VAL A 79 12.50 -3.81 0.43
N GLU A 80 12.40 -5.05 -0.03
CA GLU A 80 12.23 -5.38 -1.44
C GLU A 80 10.74 -5.57 -1.70
N LEU A 81 10.14 -4.64 -2.46
CA LEU A 81 8.73 -4.69 -2.86
C LEU A 81 8.57 -5.47 -4.17
N GLN A 82 7.44 -6.15 -4.28
CA GLN A 82 6.95 -6.74 -5.51
C GLN A 82 6.02 -5.75 -6.21
N ALA A 83 5.94 -5.81 -7.54
CA ALA A 83 5.00 -5.01 -8.29
C ALA A 83 3.55 -5.44 -8.00
N TRP A 84 2.61 -4.49 -8.00
CA TRP A 84 1.17 -4.76 -7.89
C TRP A 84 0.37 -3.91 -8.88
N ARG A 85 -0.86 -4.37 -9.16
CA ARG A 85 -1.80 -3.61 -10.00
C ARG A 85 -2.40 -2.47 -9.20
N LEU A 86 -2.29 -1.25 -9.74
CA LEU A 86 -2.89 -0.08 -9.13
C LEU A 86 -4.38 0.01 -9.54
N PRO A 87 -5.26 0.44 -8.64
CA PRO A 87 -6.61 0.83 -9.04
C PRO A 87 -6.57 1.99 -10.05
N ASN A 88 -7.48 1.97 -11.03
CA ASN A 88 -7.54 2.94 -12.13
C ASN A 88 -7.44 4.42 -11.71
N PRO A 89 -8.06 4.88 -10.61
CA PRO A 89 -7.94 6.28 -10.20
C PRO A 89 -6.49 6.74 -9.97
N PHE A 90 -5.60 5.87 -9.48
CA PHE A 90 -4.20 6.22 -9.27
C PHE A 90 -3.41 6.27 -10.58
N LEU A 91 -3.73 5.39 -11.54
CA LEU A 91 -3.15 5.43 -12.89
C LEU A 91 -3.55 6.71 -13.62
N GLU A 92 -4.79 7.15 -13.44
CA GLU A 92 -5.26 8.42 -14.02
C GLU A 92 -4.53 9.62 -13.41
N VAL A 93 -4.34 9.65 -12.08
CA VAL A 93 -3.52 10.68 -11.44
C VAL A 93 -2.10 10.68 -12.00
N LYS A 94 -1.47 9.50 -12.10
CA LYS A 94 -0.12 9.37 -12.65
C LYS A 94 -0.03 9.95 -14.06
N LYS A 95 -1.00 9.63 -14.92
CA LYS A 95 -1.07 10.09 -16.30
C LYS A 95 -1.27 11.60 -16.39
N ARG A 96 -2.30 12.13 -15.73
CA ARG A 96 -2.68 13.55 -15.81
C ARG A 96 -1.68 14.50 -15.18
N ALA A 97 -1.03 14.07 -14.10
CA ALA A 97 0.01 14.85 -13.42
C ALA A 97 1.43 14.52 -13.91
N GLU A 98 1.56 13.71 -14.97
CA GLU A 98 2.84 13.27 -15.56
C GLU A 98 3.84 12.74 -14.52
N MET A 99 3.34 12.03 -13.50
CA MET A 99 4.16 11.60 -12.37
C MET A 99 5.00 10.37 -12.72
N SER A 100 6.23 10.38 -12.22
CA SER A 100 7.07 9.18 -12.17
C SER A 100 6.53 8.18 -11.13
N TRP A 101 6.88 6.90 -11.29
CA TRP A 101 6.51 5.87 -10.30
C TRP A 101 6.99 6.18 -8.88
N PRO A 102 8.26 6.58 -8.64
CA PRO A 102 8.69 6.99 -7.32
C PRO A 102 7.84 8.12 -6.74
N SER A 103 7.57 9.17 -7.52
CA SER A 103 6.80 10.32 -7.06
C SER A 103 5.38 9.95 -6.70
N LEU A 104 4.72 9.10 -7.51
CA LEU A 104 3.36 8.64 -7.22
C LEU A 104 3.34 7.81 -5.92
N LEU A 105 4.25 6.86 -5.78
CA LEU A 105 4.33 5.93 -4.65
C LEU A 105 4.74 6.60 -3.34
N THR A 106 5.43 7.74 -3.37
CA THR A 106 5.73 8.55 -2.17
C THR A 106 4.68 9.65 -1.92
N THR A 107 3.70 9.83 -2.82
CA THR A 107 2.64 10.83 -2.66
C THR A 107 1.33 10.20 -2.21
N LEU A 108 0.93 9.10 -2.85
CA LEU A 108 -0.38 8.46 -2.67
C LEU A 108 -0.22 7.01 -2.22
N ASN A 109 -1.30 6.46 -1.65
CA ASN A 109 -1.30 5.10 -1.14
C ASN A 109 -1.28 4.01 -2.24
N CYS A 110 -1.65 4.38 -3.47
CA CYS A 110 -1.57 3.54 -4.67
C CYS A 110 -2.28 2.18 -4.52
N GLY A 111 -3.43 2.17 -3.84
CA GLY A 111 -4.23 0.97 -3.61
C GLY A 111 -3.84 0.20 -2.34
N VAL A 112 -2.71 0.51 -1.70
CA VAL A 112 -2.29 -0.12 -0.44
C VAL A 112 -2.70 0.79 0.71
N GLY A 113 -3.60 0.37 1.60
CA GLY A 113 -3.97 1.19 2.76
C GLY A 113 -3.26 0.80 4.05
N LEU A 114 -2.92 -0.48 4.21
CA LEU A 114 -2.21 -0.96 5.39
C LEU A 114 -1.19 -2.03 4.98
N VAL A 115 -0.01 -1.99 5.59
CA VAL A 115 1.03 -2.98 5.41
C VAL A 115 1.34 -3.65 6.75
N MET A 116 1.44 -4.97 6.74
CA MET A 116 1.74 -5.79 7.90
C MET A 116 3.03 -6.58 7.72
N TYR A 117 3.83 -6.62 8.77
CA TYR A 117 5.07 -7.37 8.86
C TYR A 117 4.87 -8.58 9.76
N LEU A 118 5.26 -9.75 9.26
CA LEU A 118 5.24 -11.02 9.99
C LEU A 118 6.35 -11.95 9.52
N LYS A 119 6.72 -12.93 10.33
CA LYS A 119 7.59 -14.04 9.91
C LYS A 119 6.95 -14.77 8.73
N SER A 120 7.75 -15.17 7.74
CA SER A 120 7.25 -15.98 6.61
C SER A 120 6.45 -17.23 7.03
N ALA A 121 6.80 -17.85 8.16
CA ALA A 121 6.10 -19.01 8.71
C ALA A 121 4.63 -18.72 9.11
N GLU A 122 4.28 -17.48 9.43
CA GLU A 122 2.91 -17.07 9.78
C GLU A 122 2.03 -16.88 8.53
N PHE A 123 2.61 -16.85 7.32
CA PHE A 123 1.89 -16.48 6.10
C PHE A 123 0.76 -17.45 5.73
N ALA A 124 0.96 -18.76 5.92
CA ALA A 124 -0.08 -19.75 5.68
C ALA A 124 -1.28 -19.58 6.64
N LYS A 125 -0.99 -19.30 7.92
CA LYS A 125 -2.00 -19.06 8.95
C LYS A 125 -2.77 -17.77 8.68
N LEU A 126 -2.07 -16.71 8.27
CA LEU A 126 -2.67 -15.45 7.83
C LEU A 126 -3.62 -15.69 6.65
N THR A 127 -3.17 -16.42 5.64
CA THR A 127 -3.96 -16.72 4.44
C THR A 127 -5.27 -17.41 4.80
N HIS A 128 -5.20 -18.45 5.63
CA HIS A 128 -6.39 -19.18 6.08
C HIS A 128 -7.37 -18.28 6.83
N LEU A 129 -6.88 -17.46 7.77
CA LEU A 129 -7.72 -16.57 8.56
C LEU A 129 -8.37 -15.48 7.69
N CYS A 130 -7.61 -14.88 6.76
CA CYS A 130 -8.14 -13.90 5.82
C CYS A 130 -9.22 -14.50 4.92
N GLN A 131 -9.05 -15.72 4.41
CA GLN A 131 -10.07 -16.43 3.63
C GLN A 131 -11.35 -16.66 4.45
N GLN A 132 -11.22 -17.16 5.69
CA GLN A 132 -12.37 -17.39 6.57
C GLN A 132 -13.16 -16.11 6.88
N LYS A 133 -12.47 -14.98 6.96
CA LYS A 133 -13.04 -13.68 7.30
C LYS A 133 -13.37 -12.80 6.10
N ASN A 134 -13.11 -13.29 4.89
CA ASN A 134 -13.24 -12.53 3.64
C ASN A 134 -12.43 -11.21 3.65
N TYR A 135 -11.23 -11.24 4.22
CA TYR A 135 -10.30 -10.13 4.13
C TYR A 135 -9.40 -10.28 2.90
N GLU A 136 -9.45 -9.26 2.03
CA GLU A 136 -8.54 -9.12 0.90
C GLU A 136 -7.14 -8.72 1.36
N PHE A 137 -6.12 -9.35 0.79
CA PHE A 137 -4.72 -9.01 1.00
C PHE A 137 -3.86 -9.57 -0.14
N TRP A 138 -2.62 -9.11 -0.25
CA TRP A 138 -1.62 -9.73 -1.14
C TRP A 138 -0.21 -9.65 -0.55
N PRO A 139 0.71 -10.56 -0.92
CA PRO A 139 2.13 -10.40 -0.63
C PRO A 139 2.64 -9.10 -1.27
N LEU A 140 3.26 -8.24 -0.49
CA LEU A 140 3.80 -6.96 -0.98
C LEU A 140 5.32 -7.01 -1.15
N GLY A 141 6.01 -7.85 -0.39
CA GLY A 141 7.47 -7.87 -0.43
C GLY A 141 8.09 -8.58 0.77
N LYS A 142 9.35 -8.28 1.03
CA LYS A 142 10.12 -8.87 2.13
C LYS A 142 11.15 -7.90 2.69
N VAL A 143 11.51 -8.12 3.95
CA VAL A 143 12.61 -7.41 4.60
C VAL A 143 13.94 -8.10 4.31
N VAL A 144 14.93 -7.33 3.86
CA VAL A 144 16.31 -7.78 3.59
C VAL A 144 17.32 -6.99 4.42
N LYS A 145 18.52 -7.52 4.60
CA LYS A 145 19.62 -6.79 5.24
C LYS A 145 20.17 -5.75 4.26
N ALA A 146 20.34 -4.52 4.72
CA ALA A 146 20.91 -3.45 3.91
C ALA A 146 21.51 -2.37 4.81
N PRO A 147 22.56 -1.65 4.38
CA PRO A 147 23.16 -0.59 5.20
C PRO A 147 22.23 0.61 5.40
N GLN A 148 21.27 0.83 4.50
CA GLN A 148 20.35 1.96 4.53
C GLN A 148 18.90 1.49 4.58
N LYS A 149 18.08 2.23 5.33
CA LYS A 149 16.62 2.09 5.34
C LYS A 149 16.03 2.67 4.07
N VAL A 150 15.78 1.79 3.10
CA VAL A 150 15.12 2.13 1.84
C VAL A 150 14.16 1.03 1.45
N TRP A 151 13.19 1.37 0.60
CA TRP A 151 12.43 0.37 -0.14
C TRP A 151 12.89 0.38 -1.60
N GLN A 152 12.84 -0.78 -2.23
CA GLN A 152 13.26 -0.98 -3.61
C GLN A 152 12.11 -1.65 -4.37
N LEU A 153 11.89 -1.22 -5.61
CA LEU A 153 10.85 -1.76 -6.49
C LEU A 153 11.34 -1.67 -7.93
N ASN A 154 11.12 -2.74 -8.71
CA ASN A 154 11.40 -2.73 -10.14
C ASN A 154 10.29 -1.95 -10.87
N PHE A 155 10.57 -0.72 -11.29
CA PHE A 155 9.58 0.11 -11.97
C PHE A 155 9.24 -0.35 -13.39
N SER A 156 10.12 -1.12 -14.04
CA SER A 156 9.80 -1.73 -15.34
C SER A 156 8.74 -2.81 -15.19
N GLU A 157 8.84 -3.64 -14.14
CA GLU A 157 7.79 -4.62 -13.79
C GLU A 157 6.49 -3.93 -13.40
N MET A 158 6.56 -2.82 -12.66
CA MET A 158 5.36 -2.02 -12.35
C MET A 158 4.68 -1.54 -13.62
N GLU A 159 5.42 -0.97 -14.56
CA GLU A 159 4.89 -0.48 -15.83
C GLU A 159 4.27 -1.60 -16.67
N GLU A 160 4.97 -2.73 -16.80
CA GLU A 160 4.47 -3.89 -17.55
C GLU A 160 3.19 -4.46 -16.93
N LEU A 161 3.11 -4.51 -15.60
CA LEU A 161 1.96 -5.05 -14.88
C LEU A 161 0.67 -4.22 -15.06
N GLN A 162 0.78 -2.95 -15.48
CA GLN A 162 -0.39 -2.09 -15.74
C GLN A 162 -0.88 -2.14 -17.18
N LYS A 163 -0.17 -2.81 -18.09
CA LYS A 163 -0.63 -3.03 -19.47
C LYS A 163 -1.70 -4.12 -19.51
#